data_AF-A0A2V6PQ27-F1
#
_entry.id   AF-A0A2V6PQ27-F1
#
_cell.length_a   1.000
_cell.length_b   1.000
_cell.length_c   1.000
_cell.angle_alpha   90.00
_cell.angle_beta   90.00
_cell.angle_gamma   90.00
#
_symmetry.space_group_name_H-M   'P 1'
#
loop_
_entity.id
_entity.type
_entity.pdbx_description
1 polymer ?
#
loop_
_entity_poly.entity_id
_entity_poly.type
_entity_poly.pdbx_seq_one_letter_code
_entity_poly.pdbx_strand_id
1 'polypeptide(L)'
;MSKRKVLILVVAVLVGMGAWGIYAGQEAQAGISIPHFKCYETTGTPLNEPLRVFDPFHDGPPSPSTGGELVTVKGSHLVCTQVYAKCFPGDPGRCEFLPIEFSRSAGVNCYKITSGPPVNETVPVEDQFGEHDLKVGKAKFFCAPALFGDGG
;
A
#
# COMPACT_ATOMS: atom_id res chain seq x y z
N MET A 1 -12.91 -25.77 -58.07
CA MET A 1 -12.15 -24.94 -57.10
C MET A 1 -10.66 -25.19 -57.29
N SER A 2 -9.85 -24.14 -57.45
CA SER A 2 -8.39 -24.27 -57.64
C SER A 2 -7.70 -24.74 -56.36
N LYS A 3 -6.71 -25.66 -56.47
CA LYS A 3 -5.93 -26.21 -55.34
C LYS A 3 -5.35 -25.11 -54.43
N ARG A 4 -5.09 -23.92 -55.00
CA ARG A 4 -4.62 -22.72 -54.29
C ARG A 4 -5.66 -22.14 -53.33
N LYS A 5 -6.95 -22.18 -53.67
CA LYS A 5 -8.05 -21.71 -52.82
C LYS A 5 -8.32 -22.65 -51.65
N VAL A 6 -8.12 -23.95 -51.85
CA VAL A 6 -8.26 -24.96 -50.78
C VAL A 6 -7.13 -24.84 -49.76
N LEU A 7 -5.88 -24.61 -50.22
CA LEU A 7 -4.74 -24.45 -49.32
C LEU A 7 -4.87 -23.21 -48.41
N ILE A 8 -5.37 -22.10 -48.95
CA ILE A 8 -5.57 -20.85 -48.20
C ILE A 8 -6.66 -21.03 -47.13
N LEU A 9 -7.75 -21.75 -47.44
CA LEU A 9 -8.80 -22.03 -46.47
C LEU A 9 -8.33 -22.92 -45.32
N VAL A 10 -7.49 -23.92 -45.59
CA VAL A 10 -6.95 -24.82 -44.55
C VAL A 10 -6.00 -24.06 -43.60
N VAL A 11 -5.16 -23.16 -44.12
CA VAL A 11 -4.28 -22.34 -43.26
C VAL A 11 -5.09 -21.35 -42.41
N ALA A 12 -6.12 -20.71 -42.96
CA ALA A 12 -6.96 -19.78 -42.21
C ALA A 12 -7.73 -20.46 -41.06
N VAL A 13 -8.19 -21.70 -41.25
CA VAL A 13 -8.89 -22.47 -40.21
C VAL A 13 -7.92 -22.92 -39.10
N LEU A 14 -6.70 -23.34 -39.46
CA LEU A 14 -5.69 -23.77 -38.47
C LEU A 14 -5.17 -22.59 -37.62
N VAL A 15 -5.06 -21.39 -38.19
CA VAL A 15 -4.72 -20.17 -37.42
C VAL A 15 -5.90 -19.72 -36.55
N GLY A 16 -7.13 -19.86 -37.02
CA GLY A 16 -8.34 -19.51 -36.26
C GLY A 16 -8.60 -20.41 -35.05
N MET A 17 -8.21 -21.69 -35.10
CA MET A 17 -8.39 -22.64 -33.99
C MET A 17 -7.21 -22.68 -33.01
N GLY A 18 -5.99 -22.30 -33.42
CA GLY A 18 -4.81 -22.30 -32.56
C GLY A 18 -4.64 -21.05 -31.68
N ALA A 19 -5.33 -19.95 -31.99
CA ALA A 19 -5.14 -18.67 -31.30
C ALA A 19 -6.03 -18.46 -30.06
N TRP A 20 -7.00 -19.35 -29.79
CA TRP A 20 -7.98 -19.17 -28.70
C TRP A 20 -7.65 -20.01 -27.47
N GLY A 21 -6.68 -20.92 -27.55
CA GLY A 21 -6.35 -21.89 -26.49
C GLY A 21 -5.27 -21.45 -25.49
N ILE A 22 -4.71 -20.23 -25.61
CA ILE A 22 -3.56 -19.78 -24.77
C ILE A 22 -3.89 -18.55 -23.92
N TYR A 23 -5.12 -18.03 -23.98
CA TYR A 23 -5.55 -16.86 -23.19
C TYR A 23 -6.60 -17.18 -22.12
N ALA A 24 -6.77 -18.46 -21.77
CA ALA A 24 -7.60 -18.86 -20.64
C ALA A 24 -6.69 -19.46 -19.55
N GLY A 25 -6.39 -18.68 -18.52
CA GLY A 25 -5.76 -19.20 -17.31
C GLY A 25 -4.58 -18.41 -16.77
N GLN A 26 -4.69 -17.08 -16.68
CA GLN A 26 -3.88 -16.33 -15.73
C GLN A 26 -4.71 -15.20 -15.10
N GLU A 27 -5.87 -15.57 -14.55
CA GLU A 27 -6.44 -14.84 -13.43
C GLU A 27 -5.54 -15.16 -12.23
N ALA A 28 -4.39 -14.50 -12.16
CA ALA A 28 -3.71 -14.34 -10.89
C ALA A 28 -4.73 -13.61 -10.02
N GLN A 29 -5.34 -14.31 -9.07
CA GLN A 29 -5.95 -13.65 -7.92
C GLN A 29 -4.81 -12.90 -7.23
N ALA A 30 -4.56 -11.68 -7.67
CA ALA A 30 -3.80 -10.70 -6.94
C ALA A 30 -4.68 -10.30 -5.75
N GLY A 31 -4.78 -11.21 -4.77
CA GLY A 31 -5.24 -10.84 -3.45
C GLY A 31 -4.38 -9.65 -3.03
N ILE A 32 -5.02 -8.54 -2.70
CA ILE A 32 -4.32 -7.33 -2.26
C ILE A 32 -3.57 -7.73 -0.99
N SER A 33 -2.26 -7.97 -1.11
CA SER A 33 -1.40 -8.26 0.03
C SER A 33 -1.11 -6.94 0.73
N ILE A 34 -2.00 -6.53 1.63
CA ILE A 34 -1.78 -5.34 2.45
C ILE A 34 -0.68 -5.66 3.47
N PRO A 35 0.43 -4.93 3.51
CA PRO A 35 1.49 -5.16 4.48
C PRO A 35 0.99 -4.88 5.91
N HIS A 36 1.22 -5.84 6.80
CA HIS A 36 0.98 -5.67 8.23
C HIS A 36 2.16 -4.93 8.84
N PHE A 37 1.91 -3.97 9.74
CA PHE A 37 2.98 -3.28 10.46
C PHE A 37 2.85 -3.47 11.96
N LYS A 38 4.00 -3.63 12.62
CA LYS A 38 4.10 -3.54 14.08
C LYS A 38 4.85 -2.28 14.45
N CYS A 39 4.22 -1.43 15.24
CA CYS A 39 4.76 -0.15 15.67
C CYS A 39 5.31 -0.20 17.09
N TYR A 40 6.39 0.52 17.33
CA TYR A 40 7.07 0.65 18.63
C TYR A 40 7.18 2.13 18.98
N GLU A 41 6.99 2.45 20.26
CA GLU A 41 7.21 3.82 20.74
C GLU A 41 8.67 4.22 20.58
N THR A 42 8.89 5.46 20.15
CA THR A 42 10.21 6.04 20.00
C THR A 42 10.31 7.36 20.75
N THR A 43 11.52 7.65 21.17
CA THR A 43 11.91 8.97 21.68
C THR A 43 12.97 9.54 20.74
N GLY A 44 12.80 10.78 20.32
CA GLY A 44 13.77 11.45 19.45
C GLY A 44 13.75 12.96 19.63
N THR A 45 14.73 13.62 19.03
CA THR A 45 14.83 15.09 19.03
C THR A 45 13.59 15.68 18.36
N PRO A 46 12.90 16.65 18.98
CA PRO A 46 11.78 17.33 18.34
C PRO A 46 12.26 18.13 17.13
N LEU A 47 11.68 17.89 15.95
CA LEU A 47 11.92 18.68 14.74
C LEU A 47 11.31 20.09 14.87
N ASN A 48 10.06 20.19 15.37
CA ASN A 48 9.28 21.45 15.43
C ASN A 48 9.05 22.10 14.05
N GLU A 49 9.03 21.30 12.99
CA GLU A 49 8.98 21.81 11.62
C GLU A 49 7.53 21.98 11.14
N PRO A 50 7.18 23.10 10.51
CA PRO A 50 5.93 23.23 9.77
C PRO A 50 6.02 22.50 8.42
N LEU A 51 5.01 21.70 8.09
CA LEU A 51 4.91 20.96 6.84
C LEU A 51 3.54 21.17 6.21
N ARG A 52 3.51 21.34 4.88
CA ARG A 52 2.27 21.17 4.10
C ARG A 52 2.15 19.73 3.64
N VAL A 53 1.09 19.06 4.08
CA VAL A 53 0.77 17.69 3.72
C VAL A 53 -0.36 17.72 2.70
N PHE A 54 -0.21 16.93 1.64
CA PHE A 54 -1.19 16.77 0.58
C PHE A 54 -1.66 15.33 0.62
N ASP A 55 -2.97 15.14 0.78
CA ASP A 55 -3.58 13.82 0.94
C ASP A 55 -4.99 13.85 0.29
N PRO A 56 -5.70 12.71 0.23
CA PRO A 56 -7.02 12.64 -0.38
C PRO A 56 -8.08 13.58 0.22
N PHE A 57 -7.86 14.11 1.42
CA PHE A 57 -8.76 15.03 2.13
C PHE A 57 -8.30 16.49 2.04
N HIS A 58 -7.03 16.72 1.70
CA HIS A 58 -6.39 18.02 1.66
C HIS A 58 -5.70 18.26 0.31
N ASP A 59 -6.50 18.69 -0.66
CA ASP A 59 -6.10 18.88 -2.05
C ASP A 59 -5.44 20.27 -2.31
N GLY A 60 -5.09 20.51 -3.57
CA GLY A 60 -4.48 21.71 -4.10
C GLY A 60 -3.16 21.39 -4.79
N PRO A 61 -2.72 22.22 -5.76
CA PRO A 61 -1.43 22.02 -6.41
C PRO A 61 -0.31 22.04 -5.37
N PRO A 62 0.59 21.04 -5.34
CA PRO A 62 1.69 20.97 -4.40
C PRO A 62 2.53 22.25 -4.42
N SER A 63 2.51 22.97 -3.30
CA SER A 63 3.21 24.25 -3.15
C SER A 63 3.59 24.48 -1.68
N PRO A 64 4.75 25.09 -1.38
CA PRO A 64 5.13 25.46 -0.02
C PRO A 64 4.20 26.49 0.64
N SER A 65 3.49 27.29 -0.15
CA SER A 65 2.69 28.43 0.33
C SER A 65 1.18 28.25 0.19
N THR A 66 0.72 27.32 -0.66
CA THR A 66 -0.69 27.16 -1.04
C THR A 66 -1.09 25.69 -1.14
N GLY A 67 -2.38 25.39 -0.97
CA GLY A 67 -2.90 24.02 -1.01
C GLY A 67 -2.48 23.18 0.22
N GLY A 68 -3.05 21.98 0.33
CA GLY A 68 -2.74 21.02 1.39
C GLY A 68 -3.05 21.49 2.82
N GLU A 69 -2.80 20.63 3.78
CA GLU A 69 -2.92 20.90 5.22
C GLU A 69 -1.59 21.42 5.78
N LEU A 70 -1.59 22.58 6.42
CA LEU A 70 -0.42 23.05 7.18
C LEU A 70 -0.44 22.46 8.59
N VAL A 71 0.55 21.63 8.89
CA VAL A 71 0.73 20.96 10.20
C VAL A 71 2.10 21.27 10.79
N THR A 72 2.26 21.03 12.09
CA THR A 72 3.55 21.11 12.78
C THR A 72 3.92 19.75 13.32
N VAL A 73 5.07 19.22 12.89
CA VAL A 73 5.62 17.95 13.36
C VAL A 73 6.61 18.17 14.50
N LYS A 74 6.57 17.31 15.52
CA LYS A 74 7.50 17.31 16.65
C LYS A 74 8.59 16.27 16.43
N GLY A 75 8.72 15.28 17.30
CA GLY A 75 9.67 14.18 17.14
C GLY A 75 9.01 12.93 16.57
N SER A 76 9.85 11.99 16.16
CA SER A 76 9.42 10.59 15.98
C SER A 76 8.77 10.11 17.27
N HIS A 77 7.59 9.51 17.14
CA HIS A 77 6.83 8.94 18.25
C HIS A 77 6.59 7.44 18.06
N LEU A 78 6.55 6.97 16.81
CA LEU A 78 6.43 5.56 16.49
C LEU A 78 7.40 5.20 15.36
N VAL A 79 7.99 4.01 15.44
CA VAL A 79 8.61 3.34 14.31
C VAL A 79 7.87 2.04 14.03
N CYS A 80 7.47 1.83 12.78
CA CYS A 80 6.67 0.69 12.35
C CYS A 80 7.46 -0.16 11.36
N THR A 81 7.51 -1.46 11.61
CA THR A 81 8.20 -2.45 10.76
C THR A 81 7.19 -3.39 10.14
N GLN A 82 7.40 -3.80 8.88
CA GLN A 82 6.56 -4.82 8.26
C GLN A 82 6.62 -6.14 9.05
N VAL A 83 5.46 -6.76 9.28
CA VAL A 83 5.33 -8.11 9.82
C VAL A 83 5.48 -9.08 8.65
N TYR A 84 6.47 -9.97 8.73
CA TYR A 84 6.76 -10.95 7.69
C TYR A 84 6.08 -12.30 7.92
N ALA A 85 5.55 -12.56 9.13
CA ALA A 85 4.87 -13.80 9.46
C ALA A 85 3.85 -13.60 10.59
N LYS A 86 2.76 -14.37 10.52
CA LYS A 86 1.75 -14.49 11.57
C LYS A 86 1.52 -15.97 11.86
N CYS A 87 1.60 -16.38 13.12
CA CYS A 87 1.27 -17.74 13.55
C CYS A 87 0.11 -17.73 14.53
N PHE A 88 -0.72 -18.78 14.51
CA PHE A 88 -1.88 -18.90 15.39
C PHE A 88 -1.55 -19.80 16.59
N PRO A 89 -1.56 -19.27 17.84
CA PRO A 89 -1.33 -20.08 19.03
C PRO A 89 -2.40 -21.17 19.14
N GLY A 90 -2.00 -22.44 19.14
CA GLY A 90 -2.91 -23.59 19.17
C GLY A 90 -2.98 -24.38 17.87
N ASP A 91 -2.35 -23.90 16.80
CA ASP A 91 -2.23 -24.64 15.53
C ASP A 91 -0.77 -24.57 15.03
N PRO A 92 0.09 -25.54 15.40
CA PRO A 92 1.53 -25.50 15.12
C PRO A 92 1.89 -25.57 13.63
N GLY A 93 0.92 -25.87 12.74
CA GLY A 93 1.11 -25.84 11.29
C GLY A 93 0.66 -24.52 10.64
N ARG A 94 -0.06 -23.66 11.36
CA ARG A 94 -0.68 -22.46 10.78
C ARG A 94 0.17 -21.23 11.05
N CYS A 95 1.28 -21.13 10.32
CA CYS A 95 2.01 -19.90 10.12
C CYS A 95 1.78 -19.40 8.69
N GLU A 96 1.24 -18.19 8.58
CA GLU A 96 1.05 -17.47 7.34
C GLU A 96 2.25 -16.53 7.16
N PHE A 97 3.03 -16.76 6.10
CA PHE A 97 4.14 -15.88 5.72
C PHE A 97 3.62 -14.82 4.77
N LEU A 98 3.90 -13.55 5.08
CA LEU A 98 3.49 -12.42 4.27
C LEU A 98 4.60 -12.08 3.27
N PRO A 99 4.27 -11.64 2.04
CA PRO A 99 5.28 -11.16 1.10
C PRO A 99 6.09 -10.03 1.75
N ILE A 100 7.39 -10.25 1.92
CA ILE A 100 8.29 -9.20 2.38
C ILE A 100 8.52 -8.29 1.17
N GLU A 101 8.20 -7.01 1.32
CA GLU A 101 8.75 -6.02 0.41
C GLU A 101 10.22 -5.87 0.77
N PHE A 102 11.11 -6.59 0.07
CA PHE A 102 12.57 -6.50 0.26
C PHE A 102 13.14 -5.13 -0.13
N SER A 103 12.30 -4.14 -0.41
CA SER A 103 12.74 -2.75 -0.49
C SER A 103 13.35 -2.36 0.85
N ARG A 104 14.49 -1.67 0.83
CA ARG A 104 15.15 -1.12 2.03
C ARG A 104 14.23 -0.21 2.86
N SER A 105 13.07 0.16 2.32
CA SER A 105 11.96 0.87 2.96
C SER A 105 10.89 -0.08 3.53
N ALA A 106 11.26 -1.13 4.27
CA ALA A 106 10.33 -2.11 4.85
C ALA A 106 9.58 -1.60 6.11
N GLY A 107 9.63 -0.30 6.40
CA GLY A 107 8.93 0.30 7.52
C GLY A 107 8.73 1.80 7.38
N VAL A 108 8.00 2.37 8.32
CA VAL A 108 7.71 3.80 8.39
C VAL A 108 8.08 4.38 9.75
N ASN A 109 8.59 5.60 9.75
CA ASN A 109 8.85 6.39 10.95
C ASN A 109 7.81 7.50 11.05
N CYS A 110 7.09 7.53 12.16
CA CYS A 110 5.92 8.38 12.36
C CYS A 110 6.23 9.49 13.37
N TYR A 111 5.99 10.73 12.94
CA TYR A 111 6.22 11.95 13.70
C TYR A 111 4.90 12.49 14.24
N LYS A 112 4.90 12.94 15.50
CA LYS A 112 3.70 13.48 16.13
C LYS A 112 3.32 14.84 15.52
N ILE A 113 2.05 14.99 15.14
CA ILE A 113 1.44 16.23 14.68
C ILE A 113 0.77 16.94 15.87
N THR A 114 1.01 18.26 16.02
CA THR A 114 0.43 19.05 17.12
C THR A 114 -0.64 20.07 16.69
N SER A 115 -0.72 20.41 15.41
CA SER A 115 -1.66 21.40 14.83
C SER A 115 -2.41 20.80 13.64
N GLY A 116 -3.37 21.54 13.06
CA GLY A 116 -4.17 21.07 11.91
C GLY A 116 -5.67 20.96 12.23
N PRO A 117 -6.56 21.29 11.26
CA PRO A 117 -8.00 21.10 11.40
C PRO A 117 -8.41 19.61 11.32
N PRO A 118 -9.57 19.24 11.87
CA PRO A 118 -10.14 17.92 11.63
C PRO A 118 -10.78 17.81 10.23
N VAL A 119 -10.69 16.63 9.62
CA VAL A 119 -11.33 16.33 8.33
C VAL A 119 -12.86 16.18 8.50
N ASN A 120 -13.30 15.42 9.51
CA ASN A 120 -14.72 15.14 9.81
C ASN A 120 -15.50 14.39 8.71
N GLU A 121 -14.84 13.53 7.96
CA GLU A 121 -15.47 12.69 6.94
C GLU A 121 -15.67 11.25 7.41
N THR A 122 -16.58 10.52 6.76
CA THR A 122 -16.74 9.07 6.95
C THR A 122 -16.37 8.37 5.66
N VAL A 123 -15.45 7.41 5.75
CA VAL A 123 -14.86 6.74 4.57
C VAL A 123 -15.05 5.23 4.71
N PRO A 124 -15.63 4.55 3.71
CA PRO A 124 -15.70 3.10 3.69
C PRO A 124 -14.30 2.53 3.43
N VAL A 125 -13.91 1.52 4.19
CA VAL A 125 -12.65 0.77 4.00
C VAL A 125 -12.92 -0.72 4.03
N GLU A 126 -12.12 -1.47 3.29
CA GLU A 126 -12.07 -2.93 3.38
C GLU A 126 -10.66 -3.33 3.81
N ASP A 127 -10.57 -4.13 4.87
CA ASP A 127 -9.31 -4.74 5.31
C ASP A 127 -9.50 -6.24 5.56
N GLN A 128 -8.45 -6.93 6.02
CA GLN A 128 -8.47 -8.37 6.26
C GLN A 128 -9.46 -8.84 7.35
N PHE A 129 -10.08 -7.92 8.08
CA PHE A 129 -11.12 -8.18 9.07
C PHE A 129 -12.52 -7.86 8.55
N GLY A 130 -12.64 -7.24 7.37
CA GLY A 130 -13.89 -6.98 6.67
C GLY A 130 -14.07 -5.52 6.26
N GLU A 131 -15.30 -5.20 5.84
CA GLU A 131 -15.72 -3.85 5.48
C GLU A 131 -16.14 -3.05 6.71
N HIS A 132 -15.67 -1.80 6.81
CA HIS A 132 -15.92 -0.90 7.93
C HIS A 132 -16.02 0.56 7.48
N ASP A 133 -16.83 1.36 8.18
CA ASP A 133 -16.87 2.82 8.00
C ASP A 133 -15.96 3.51 9.03
N LEU A 134 -14.96 4.27 8.55
CA LEU A 134 -14.04 5.02 9.41
C LEU A 134 -14.43 6.50 9.47
N LYS A 135 -14.64 7.02 10.68
CA LYS A 135 -14.76 8.46 10.91
C LYS A 135 -13.38 9.11 10.99
N VAL A 136 -13.00 9.86 9.95
CA VAL A 136 -11.73 10.56 9.83
C VAL A 136 -11.76 11.84 10.67
N GLY A 137 -10.93 11.87 11.72
CA GLY A 137 -10.83 12.98 12.65
C GLY A 137 -9.66 13.92 12.34
N LYS A 138 -8.97 14.35 13.40
CA LYS A 138 -7.76 15.17 13.30
C LYS A 138 -6.53 14.28 13.08
N ALA A 139 -5.65 14.67 12.15
CA ALA A 139 -4.36 14.03 11.94
C ALA A 139 -3.51 14.01 13.23
N LYS A 140 -2.89 12.86 13.51
CA LYS A 140 -2.08 12.64 14.73
C LYS A 140 -0.63 12.36 14.44
N PHE A 141 -0.35 11.67 13.34
CA PHE A 141 0.99 11.26 12.95
C PHE A 141 1.21 11.49 11.47
N PHE A 142 2.41 11.96 11.12
CA PHE A 142 2.93 11.97 9.76
C PHE A 142 3.98 10.86 9.64
N CYS A 143 3.77 9.85 8.79
CA CYS A 143 4.67 8.71 8.65
C CYS A 143 5.45 8.78 7.35
N ALA A 144 6.78 8.72 7.44
CA ALA A 144 7.68 8.69 6.29
C ALA A 144 8.36 7.31 6.18
N PRO A 145 8.68 6.83 4.97
CA PRO A 145 9.47 5.62 4.80
C PRO A 145 10.76 5.65 5.62
N ALA A 146 11.07 4.53 6.29
CA ALA A 146 12.27 4.36 7.11
C ALA A 146 13.20 3.34 6.46
N LEU A 147 14.47 3.71 6.35
CA LEU A 147 15.54 2.78 6.01
C LEU A 147 16.16 2.27 7.31
N PHE A 148 16.13 0.96 7.52
CA PHE A 148 16.90 0.32 8.59
C PHE A 148 18.22 -0.12 7.98
N GLY A 149 19.32 0.48 8.41
CA GLY A 149 20.65 0.03 8.00
C GLY A 149 21.00 -1.26 8.75
N ASP A 150 21.62 -2.20 8.05
CA ASP A 150 22.49 -3.17 8.70
C ASP A 150 23.67 -2.34 9.25
N GLY A 151 23.73 -2.18 10.56
CA GLY A 151 24.81 -1.43 11.18
C GLY A 151 26.13 -2.17 11.00
N GLY A 152 26.93 -1.76 10.01
CA GLY A 152 28.34 -2.15 9.86
C GLY A 152 28.60 -3.55 9.33
#